data_AF-A0A8T5THX2-F1
#
_entry.id   AF-A0A8T5THX2-F1
#
_cell.length_a   1.000
_cell.length_b   1.000
_cell.length_c   1.000
_cell.angle_alpha   90.00
_cell.angle_beta   90.00
_cell.angle_gamma   90.00
#
_symmetry.space_group_name_H-M   'P 1'
#
loop_
_entity.id
_entity.type
_entity.pdbx_description
1 polymer ?
#
loop_
_entity_poly.entity_id
_entity_poly.type
_entity_poly.pdbx_seq_one_letter_code
_entity_poly.pdbx_strand_id
1 'polypeptide(L)'
;MSNIESIIDNLLDKEQNIHGVAIIGTDGKLKTQTENWNLINDLPLINKLLQTQLKLGEKGISSIIIQGIKYMIVENTEERKIGTSITGKGHLIVCPVPVGGKGALICYINPQAGPREALFTAQEVAKELAKII
;
A
#
# COMPACT_ATOMS: atom_id res chain seq x y z
N MET A 1 19.19 13.70 -1.38
CA MET A 1 18.08 12.77 -1.59
C MET A 1 18.38 11.48 -0.87
N SER A 2 17.46 11.04 -0.03
CA SER A 2 17.57 9.72 0.60
C SER A 2 17.33 8.63 -0.46
N ASN A 3 17.92 7.44 -0.29
CA ASN A 3 17.72 6.30 -1.22
C ASN A 3 16.21 5.98 -1.41
N ILE A 4 15.41 6.24 -0.36
CA ILE A 4 13.97 6.02 -0.35
C ILE A 4 13.23 7.01 -1.27
N GLU A 5 13.60 8.30 -1.27
CA GLU A 5 12.99 9.31 -2.15
C GLU A 5 13.21 8.96 -3.62
N SER A 6 14.44 8.59 -4.00
CA SER A 6 14.74 8.21 -5.39
C SER A 6 13.97 6.97 -5.84
N ILE A 7 13.66 6.04 -4.94
CA ILE A 7 12.82 4.87 -5.24
C ILE A 7 11.37 5.30 -5.52
N ILE A 8 10.83 6.25 -4.76
CA ILE A 8 9.48 6.79 -4.98
C ILE A 8 9.42 7.54 -6.30
N ASP A 9 10.40 8.40 -6.59
CA ASP A 9 10.44 9.16 -7.84
C ASP A 9 10.47 8.20 -9.04
N ASN A 10 11.33 7.18 -9.00
CA ASN A 10 11.40 6.15 -10.04
C ASN A 10 10.09 5.34 -10.19
N LEU A 11 9.36 5.10 -9.09
CA LEU A 11 8.07 4.42 -9.12
C LEU A 11 7.02 5.27 -9.84
N LEU A 12 6.94 6.55 -9.49
CA LEU A 12 5.98 7.49 -10.08
C LEU A 12 6.28 7.76 -11.56
N ASP A 13 7.56 7.81 -11.95
CA ASP A 13 7.97 7.95 -13.34
C ASP A 13 7.60 6.72 -14.18
N LYS A 14 7.78 5.52 -13.62
CA LYS A 14 7.48 4.24 -14.32
C LYS A 14 5.99 3.94 -14.42
N GLU A 15 5.22 4.28 -13.40
CA GLU A 15 3.80 3.92 -13.29
C GLU A 15 2.93 5.15 -13.07
N GLN A 16 2.43 5.69 -14.18
CA GLN A 16 1.65 6.93 -14.21
C GLN A 16 0.27 6.81 -13.54
N ASN A 17 -0.22 5.58 -13.30
CA ASN A 17 -1.50 5.39 -12.60
C ASN A 17 -1.37 5.46 -11.08
N ILE A 18 -0.15 5.44 -10.53
CA ILE A 18 0.08 5.65 -9.10
C ILE A 18 0.09 7.15 -8.84
N HIS A 19 -0.93 7.63 -8.12
CA HIS A 19 -1.10 9.05 -7.84
C HIS A 19 -0.65 9.41 -6.42
N GLY A 20 -0.42 8.44 -5.52
CA GLY A 20 0.10 8.69 -4.19
C GLY A 20 0.89 7.51 -3.68
N VAL A 21 1.98 7.77 -2.95
CA VAL A 21 2.86 6.75 -2.40
C VAL A 21 3.14 7.03 -0.94
N ALA A 22 3.23 5.98 -0.13
CA ALA A 22 3.66 6.04 1.26
C ALA A 22 4.46 4.78 1.61
N ILE A 23 5.43 4.95 2.50
CA ILE A 23 6.28 3.85 2.97
C ILE A 23 6.16 3.75 4.48
N ILE A 24 5.81 2.57 4.97
CA ILE A 24 5.80 2.21 6.38
C ILE A 24 7.02 1.33 6.65
N GLY A 25 7.81 1.69 7.66
CA GLY A 25 8.95 0.90 8.10
C GLY A 25 8.55 -0.35 8.86
N THR A 26 9.53 -1.24 9.09
CA THR A 26 9.34 -2.46 9.90
C THR A 26 8.96 -2.18 11.37
N ASP A 27 9.19 -0.95 11.84
CA ASP A 27 8.73 -0.40 13.13
C ASP A 27 7.25 0.02 13.13
N GLY A 28 6.54 -0.11 12.01
CA GLY A 28 5.15 0.31 11.84
C GLY A 28 4.95 1.82 11.75
N LYS A 29 6.05 2.61 11.62
CA LYS A 29 5.99 4.06 11.49
C LYS A 29 6.09 4.49 10.03
N LEU A 30 5.42 5.60 9.70
CA LEU A 30 5.57 6.23 8.39
C LEU A 30 7.01 6.73 8.24
N LYS A 31 7.68 6.31 7.16
CA LYS A 31 9.03 6.77 6.79
C LYS A 31 8.95 7.99 5.87
N THR A 32 8.07 7.94 4.89
CA THR A 32 7.80 9.04 3.96
C THR A 32 6.46 8.82 3.25
N GLN A 33 5.94 9.87 2.62
CA GLN A 33 4.77 9.85 1.74
C GLN A 33 4.82 11.02 0.76
N THR A 34 4.12 10.90 -0.37
CA THR A 34 3.87 12.02 -1.29
C THR A 34 3.02 13.10 -0.62
N GLU A 35 3.19 14.37 -1.02
CA GLU A 35 2.56 15.52 -0.33
C GLU A 35 1.03 15.60 -0.49
N ASN A 36 0.49 14.93 -1.50
CA ASN A 36 -0.93 15.01 -1.86
C ASN A 36 -1.87 14.19 -0.95
N TRP A 37 -1.32 13.46 0.02
CA TRP A 37 -2.10 12.71 1.01
C TRP A 37 -1.35 12.55 2.33
N ASN A 38 -2.07 12.15 3.38
CA ASN A 38 -1.51 11.99 4.71
C ASN A 38 -2.10 10.78 5.44
N LEU A 39 -1.28 9.77 5.67
CA LEU A 39 -1.68 8.49 6.27
C LEU A 39 -1.45 8.41 7.77
N ILE A 40 -0.87 9.44 8.41
CA ILE A 40 -0.48 9.38 9.83
C ILE A 40 -1.64 8.94 10.74
N ASN A 41 -2.84 9.48 10.52
CA ASN A 41 -4.01 9.16 11.34
C ASN A 41 -4.59 7.77 11.06
N ASP A 42 -4.29 7.19 9.89
CA ASP A 42 -4.80 5.89 9.46
C ASP A 42 -3.78 4.75 9.66
N LEU A 43 -2.54 5.07 10.07
CA LEU A 43 -1.48 4.08 10.35
C LEU A 43 -1.94 2.94 11.27
N PRO A 44 -2.72 3.16 12.35
CA PRO A 44 -3.18 2.05 13.18
C PRO A 44 -4.04 1.03 12.41
N LEU A 45 -4.86 1.50 11.46
CA LEU A 45 -5.70 0.63 10.63
C LEU A 45 -4.86 -0.12 9.59
N ILE A 46 -3.89 0.56 8.98
CA ILE A 46 -2.99 -0.05 8.00
C ILE A 46 -2.12 -1.12 8.67
N ASN A 47 -1.52 -0.81 9.82
CA ASN A 47 -0.71 -1.75 10.59
C ASN A 47 -1.54 -2.98 11.02
N LYS A 48 -2.80 -2.76 11.41
CA LYS A 48 -3.72 -3.87 11.70
C LYS A 48 -3.96 -4.74 10.46
N LEU A 49 -4.15 -4.15 9.28
CA LEU A 49 -4.30 -4.88 8.03
C LEU A 49 -3.06 -5.71 7.68
N LEU A 50 -1.86 -5.14 7.87
CA LEU A 50 -0.59 -5.84 7.64
C LEU A 50 -0.38 -7.03 8.58
N GLN A 51 -0.70 -6.85 9.86
CA GLN A 51 -0.47 -7.85 10.91
C GLN A 51 -1.55 -8.94 10.99
N THR A 52 -2.67 -8.79 10.26
CA THR A 52 -3.76 -9.78 10.28
C THR A 52 -3.31 -11.05 9.58
N GLN A 53 -2.98 -12.08 10.38
CA GLN A 53 -2.80 -13.45 9.94
C GLN A 53 -4.12 -14.19 10.09
N LEU A 54 -4.63 -14.76 9.00
CA LEU A 54 -5.89 -15.50 9.00
C LEU A 54 -5.65 -16.97 9.24
N LYS A 55 -6.36 -17.54 10.20
CA LYS A 55 -6.49 -19.00 10.32
C LYS A 55 -7.55 -19.52 9.36
N LEU A 56 -7.48 -20.82 9.05
CA LEU A 56 -8.46 -21.48 8.20
C LEU A 56 -9.87 -21.31 8.80
N GLY A 57 -10.77 -20.67 8.04
CA GLY A 57 -12.15 -20.40 8.45
C GLY A 57 -12.40 -19.06 9.14
N GLU A 58 -11.38 -18.25 9.42
CA GLU A 58 -11.57 -16.91 10.01
C GLU A 58 -11.92 -15.86 8.96
N LYS A 59 -12.83 -14.94 9.33
CA LYS A 59 -13.18 -13.79 8.49
C LYS A 59 -12.13 -12.70 8.62
N GLY A 60 -11.46 -12.40 7.52
CA GLY A 60 -10.48 -11.31 7.45
C GLY A 60 -11.09 -9.92 7.45
N ILE A 61 -10.20 -8.93 7.49
CA ILE A 61 -10.56 -7.53 7.28
C ILE A 61 -11.10 -7.39 5.85
N SER A 62 -12.40 -7.09 5.74
CA SER A 62 -13.08 -6.96 4.45
C SER A 62 -13.07 -5.53 3.90
N SER A 63 -12.72 -4.53 4.71
CA SER A 63 -12.60 -3.14 4.29
C SER A 63 -11.68 -2.33 5.20
N ILE A 64 -11.08 -1.29 4.65
CA ILE A 64 -10.30 -0.29 5.38
C ILE A 64 -10.80 1.11 5.01
N ILE A 65 -10.72 2.06 5.93
CA ILE A 65 -11.01 3.47 5.68
C ILE A 65 -9.71 4.23 5.78
N ILE A 66 -9.34 4.95 4.72
CA ILE A 66 -8.15 5.79 4.65
C ILE A 66 -8.60 7.19 4.22
N GLN A 67 -8.28 8.21 5.02
CA GLN A 67 -8.69 9.61 4.81
C GLN A 67 -10.20 9.77 4.51
N GLY A 68 -11.03 9.00 5.21
CA GLY A 68 -12.49 9.01 5.03
C GLY A 68 -13.00 8.27 3.78
N ILE A 69 -12.12 7.70 2.95
CA ILE A 69 -12.49 6.87 1.80
C ILE A 69 -12.50 5.40 2.24
N LYS A 70 -13.64 4.73 2.05
CA LYS A 70 -13.78 3.29 2.31
C LYS A 70 -13.32 2.49 1.10
N TYR A 71 -12.40 1.57 1.32
CA TYR A 71 -11.90 0.60 0.34
C TYR A 71 -12.28 -0.81 0.76
N MET A 72 -12.96 -1.55 -0.11
CA MET A 72 -13.25 -2.96 0.09
C MET A 72 -12.01 -3.78 -0.27
N ILE A 73 -11.61 -4.69 0.61
CA ILE A 73 -10.45 -5.57 0.36
C ILE A 73 -10.89 -6.66 -0.62
N VAL A 74 -10.34 -6.62 -1.82
CA VAL A 74 -10.65 -7.55 -2.92
C VAL A 74 -9.56 -8.60 -3.11
N GLU A 75 -8.38 -8.38 -2.54
CA GLU A 75 -7.27 -9.34 -2.53
C GLU A 75 -6.45 -9.16 -1.25
N ASN A 76 -6.03 -10.25 -0.62
CA ASN A 76 -5.27 -10.21 0.62
C ASN A 76 -4.35 -11.43 0.73
N THR A 77 -3.14 -11.30 0.22
CA THR A 77 -2.04 -12.26 0.38
C THR A 77 -0.94 -11.66 1.25
N GLU A 78 0.09 -12.44 1.54
CA GLU A 78 1.30 -11.95 2.21
C GLU A 78 2.11 -10.99 1.32
N GLU A 79 1.99 -11.12 0.00
CA GLU A 79 2.76 -10.33 -0.97
C GLU A 79 2.05 -9.03 -1.36
N ARG A 80 0.71 -9.04 -1.39
CA ARG A 80 -0.08 -7.83 -1.68
C ARG A 80 -1.45 -7.86 -1.03
N LYS A 81 -1.99 -6.68 -0.77
CA LYS A 81 -3.37 -6.46 -0.33
C LYS A 81 -3.95 -5.35 -1.21
N ILE A 82 -5.13 -5.58 -1.79
CA ILE A 82 -5.76 -4.64 -2.71
C ILE A 82 -7.09 -4.19 -2.14
N GLY A 83 -7.24 -2.87 -2.01
CA GLY A 83 -8.48 -2.19 -1.64
C GLY A 83 -9.07 -1.45 -2.83
N THR A 84 -10.39 -1.52 -3.03
CA THR A 84 -11.09 -0.74 -4.07
C THR A 84 -12.22 0.07 -3.48
N SER A 85 -12.29 1.35 -3.82
CA SER A 85 -13.42 2.18 -3.42
C SER A 85 -14.66 1.85 -4.26
N ILE A 86 -15.77 1.54 -3.59
CA ILE A 86 -17.06 1.27 -4.27
C ILE A 86 -17.75 2.56 -4.74
N THR A 87 -17.22 3.73 -4.37
CA THR A 87 -17.73 5.04 -4.81
C THR A 87 -16.86 5.66 -5.91
N GLY A 88 -16.01 4.87 -6.56
CA GLY A 88 -15.20 5.32 -7.70
C GLY A 88 -14.07 6.28 -7.31
N LYS A 89 -13.60 6.25 -6.06
CA LYS A 89 -12.52 7.12 -5.58
C LYS A 89 -11.11 6.53 -5.75
N GLY A 90 -10.97 5.46 -6.51
CA GLY A 90 -9.69 4.81 -6.80
C GLY A 90 -9.43 3.58 -5.95
N HIS A 91 -8.16 3.18 -5.93
CA HIS A 91 -7.73 1.91 -5.34
C HIS A 91 -6.51 2.09 -4.44
N LEU A 92 -6.28 1.09 -3.60
CA LEU A 92 -5.09 0.95 -2.78
C LEU A 92 -4.40 -0.37 -3.13
N ILE A 93 -3.10 -0.30 -3.38
CA ILE A 93 -2.22 -1.47 -3.35
C ILE A 93 -1.33 -1.32 -2.12
N VAL A 94 -1.33 -2.33 -1.26
CA VAL A 94 -0.45 -2.43 -0.10
C VAL A 94 0.45 -3.64 -0.32
N CYS A 95 1.74 -3.42 -0.52
CA CYS A 95 2.74 -4.47 -0.65
C CYS A 95 3.54 -4.56 0.65
N PRO A 96 3.35 -5.60 1.48
CA PRO A 96 4.15 -5.79 2.68
C PRO A 96 5.65 -5.91 2.34
N VAL A 97 6.48 -5.33 3.20
CA VAL A 97 7.94 -5.30 3.07
C VAL A 97 8.59 -5.84 4.36
N PRO A 98 9.34 -6.96 4.30
CA PRO A 98 9.35 -7.95 3.20
C PRO A 98 7.97 -8.62 3.03
N VAL A 99 7.84 -9.58 2.12
CA VAL A 99 6.60 -10.38 1.96
C VAL A 99 6.17 -10.96 3.31
N GLY A 100 4.92 -10.72 3.70
CA GLY A 100 4.36 -11.10 5.01
C GLY A 100 4.84 -10.25 6.20
N GLY A 101 5.67 -9.25 5.96
CA GLY A 101 6.29 -8.39 6.96
C GLY A 101 5.39 -7.27 7.49
N LYS A 102 5.99 -6.45 8.37
CA LYS A 102 5.30 -5.31 9.04
C LYS A 102 5.53 -3.97 8.35
N GLY A 103 6.58 -3.85 7.54
CA GLY A 103 6.74 -2.69 6.66
C GLY A 103 5.80 -2.79 5.47
N ALA A 104 5.65 -1.70 4.72
CA ALA A 104 4.85 -1.71 3.50
C ALA A 104 5.19 -0.57 2.54
N LEU A 105 5.08 -0.86 1.25
CA LEU A 105 4.82 0.14 0.22
C LEU A 105 3.31 0.25 0.02
N ILE A 106 2.80 1.48 0.02
CA ILE A 106 1.38 1.77 -0.19
C ILE A 106 1.26 2.69 -1.38
N CYS A 107 0.47 2.27 -2.37
CA CYS A 107 0.19 3.04 -3.57
C CYS A 107 -1.31 3.34 -3.65
N TYR A 108 -1.64 4.61 -3.81
CA TYR A 108 -2.96 5.05 -4.24
C TYR A 108 -2.99 5.06 -5.78
N ILE A 109 -3.93 4.31 -6.35
CA ILE A 109 -4.12 4.18 -7.80
C ILE A 109 -5.30 5.02 -8.23
N ASN A 110 -5.14 5.72 -9.36
CA ASN A 110 -6.20 6.54 -9.92
C ASN A 110 -7.48 5.71 -10.21
N PRO A 111 -8.67 6.33 -10.21
CA PRO A 111 -9.92 5.60 -10.43
C PRO A 111 -10.20 5.14 -11.86
N GLN A 112 -9.40 5.61 -12.83
CA GLN A 112 -9.59 5.29 -14.24
C GLN A 112 -8.86 4.00 -14.65
N ALA A 113 -7.85 3.60 -13.89
CA ALA A 113 -7.09 2.38 -14.09
C ALA A 113 -7.58 1.25 -13.19
N GLY A 114 -7.46 0.01 -13.66
CA GLY A 114 -7.64 -1.15 -12.81
C GLY A 114 -6.50 -1.27 -11.78
N PRO A 115 -6.79 -1.69 -10.53
CA PRO A 115 -5.75 -1.78 -9.48
C PRO A 115 -4.64 -2.78 -9.81
N ARG A 116 -4.88 -3.73 -10.72
CA ARG A 116 -3.88 -4.75 -11.09
C ARG A 116 -2.91 -4.27 -12.17
N GLU A 117 -3.18 -3.14 -12.81
CA GLU A 117 -2.30 -2.59 -13.86
C GLU A 117 -0.98 -2.10 -13.25
N ALA A 118 -1.04 -1.42 -12.10
CA ALA A 118 0.14 -0.95 -11.36
C ALA A 118 0.79 -2.01 -10.45
N LEU A 119 0.21 -3.20 -10.33
CA LEU A 119 0.61 -4.18 -9.32
C LEU A 119 2.02 -4.70 -9.53
N PHE A 120 2.40 -5.03 -10.77
CA PHE A 120 3.74 -5.55 -11.07
C PHE A 120 4.82 -4.55 -10.65
N THR A 121 4.70 -3.30 -11.06
CA THR A 121 5.65 -2.23 -10.72
C THR A 121 5.72 -2.01 -9.21
N ALA A 122 4.58 -1.96 -8.52
CA ALA A 122 4.54 -1.78 -7.07
C ALA A 122 5.23 -2.94 -6.32
N GLN A 123 5.04 -4.19 -6.76
CA GLN A 123 5.67 -5.36 -6.12
C GLN A 123 7.18 -5.40 -6.33
N GLU A 124 7.67 -5.07 -7.52
CA GLU A 124 9.12 -5.00 -7.78
C GLU A 124 9.79 -3.92 -6.92
N VAL A 125 9.18 -2.74 -6.82
CA VAL A 125 9.69 -1.68 -5.93
C VAL A 125 9.64 -2.07 -4.46
N ALA A 126 8.59 -2.77 -4.01
CA ALA A 126 8.53 -3.29 -2.64
C ALA A 126 9.67 -4.28 -2.33
N LYS A 127 10.09 -5.10 -3.30
CA LYS A 127 11.27 -6.00 -3.16
C LYS A 127 12.59 -5.22 -3.07
N GLU A 128 12.71 -4.10 -3.78
CA GLU A 128 13.88 -3.21 -3.66
C GLU A 128 13.92 -2.56 -2.28
N LEU A 129 12.77 -2.07 -1.79
CA LEU A 129 12.64 -1.46 -0.45
C LEU A 129 13.00 -2.44 0.67
N ALA A 130 12.70 -3.74 0.52
CA ALA A 130 13.04 -4.77 1.51
C ALA A 130 14.54 -4.87 1.85
N LYS A 131 15.41 -4.32 1.00
CA LYS A 131 16.87 -4.28 1.22
C LYS A 131 17.31 -3.08 2.06
N ILE A 132 16.40 -2.15 2.37
CA ILE A 132 16.71 -0.82 2.90
C ILE A 132 15.93 -0.49 4.19
N ILE A 133 14.72 -1.05 4.39
CA ILE A 133 13.83 -0.71 5.53
C ILE A 133 13.52 -1.86 6.51
#